data_AF-A0A117RK89-F1
#
_entry.id   AF-A0A117RK89-F1
#
_cell.length_a   1.000
_cell.length_b   1.000
_cell.length_c   1.000
_cell.angle_alpha   90.00
_cell.angle_beta   90.00
_cell.angle_gamma   90.00
#
_symmetry.space_group_name_H-M   'P 1'
#
loop_
_entity.id
_entity.type
_entity.pdbx_description
1 polymer ?
#
loop_
_entity_poly.entity_id
_entity_poly.type
_entity_poly.pdbx_seq_one_letter_code
_entity_poly.pdbx_strand_id
1 'polypeptide(L)'
;MIGGFATWRNIPIAFDQVDTGSATVQAANYLRVSPNTSSSPLAPNIEIGLYAEKTGKTTHTYGPRWSELTTSGGRTTAIKAGVNPTKPDKRNHTYMTVRQGSGNQWDVLYDFNKVGSTTKQLKVLGGNTNRIDVGLEVTGPKYINVPSIANRMQFMTGNKAWQQVATANVAKSVTLPVCSTTHKPPSCFTTKLTDNSKFTQWTVSKPRRQTAAVTSPAAAPAAPAHPRDAAAAGLPATFNGVDQQALQACLENDPDSCLTTVPGLSECVVTLRICNAAALPSGGASEDAAAGADVSAADVRARAAAAFDVPGDAVAVEPPASPAALKTRANAADGSGDAAWTVTSTRSTPGLQRADRRFEGFTARYSAYTGALLEACWGDLCDAS
;
A
#
# COMPACT_ATOMS: atom_id res chain seq x y z
N MET A 1 1.38 -22.54 -6.07
CA MET A 1 1.87 -21.22 -5.62
C MET A 1 1.21 -20.90 -4.29
N ILE A 2 1.97 -20.49 -3.28
CA ILE A 2 1.48 -20.22 -1.91
C ILE A 2 1.93 -18.86 -1.36
N GLY A 3 2.49 -17.99 -2.21
CA GLY A 3 2.94 -16.68 -1.81
C GLY A 3 3.30 -15.81 -3.01
N GLY A 4 3.15 -14.49 -2.85
CA GLY A 4 3.64 -13.48 -3.78
C GLY A 4 4.60 -12.57 -3.06
N PHE A 5 5.67 -12.17 -3.75
CA PHE A 5 6.66 -11.24 -3.25
C PHE A 5 6.97 -10.23 -4.35
N ALA A 6 6.85 -8.95 -4.03
CA ALA A 6 7.25 -7.88 -4.92
C ALA A 6 8.10 -6.84 -4.21
N THR A 7 8.88 -6.14 -5.01
CA THR A 7 9.86 -5.16 -4.58
C THR A 7 9.83 -3.97 -5.51
N TRP A 8 9.76 -2.78 -4.92
CA TRP A 8 9.92 -1.53 -5.63
C TRP A 8 10.38 -0.42 -4.70
N ARG A 9 10.92 0.61 -5.33
CA ARG A 9 11.38 1.81 -4.65
C ARG A 9 10.22 2.78 -4.41
N ASN A 10 10.07 3.27 -3.19
CA ASN A 10 9.09 4.30 -2.83
C ASN A 10 9.54 5.69 -3.32
N ILE A 11 9.43 5.91 -4.62
CA ILE A 11 9.75 7.18 -5.27
C ILE A 11 8.57 8.17 -5.17
N PRO A 12 8.84 9.50 -5.12
CA PRO A 12 7.80 10.51 -5.04
C PRO A 12 6.83 10.47 -6.23
N ILE A 13 5.54 10.35 -5.96
CA ILE A 13 4.49 10.58 -6.95
C ILE A 13 4.00 12.02 -6.76
N ALA A 14 4.01 12.80 -7.84
CA ALA A 14 3.66 14.21 -7.78
C ALA A 14 2.25 14.46 -8.32
N PHE A 15 1.50 15.28 -7.60
CA PHE A 15 0.21 15.81 -8.04
C PHE A 15 0.35 17.30 -8.37
N ASP A 16 -0.46 17.77 -9.31
CA ASP A 16 -0.61 19.21 -9.49
C ASP A 16 -1.21 19.88 -8.27
N GLN A 17 -0.90 21.16 -8.10
CA GLN A 17 -1.52 22.04 -7.09
C GLN A 17 -2.83 22.67 -7.59
N VAL A 18 -3.62 21.95 -8.39
CA VAL A 18 -4.93 22.40 -8.89
C VAL A 18 -6.06 21.69 -8.17
N ASP A 19 -7.22 22.35 -8.11
CA ASP A 19 -8.43 21.69 -7.63
C ASP A 19 -8.84 20.57 -8.58
N THR A 20 -9.14 19.42 -7.99
CA THR A 20 -9.62 18.22 -8.70
C THR A 20 -11.14 18.12 -8.63
N GLY A 21 -11.80 19.12 -8.05
CA GLY A 21 -13.20 19.06 -7.64
C GLY A 21 -13.38 18.02 -6.54
N SER A 22 -14.50 17.32 -6.55
CA SER A 22 -14.76 16.19 -5.67
C SER A 22 -14.09 14.88 -6.13
N ALA A 23 -13.34 14.86 -7.23
CA ALA A 23 -12.76 13.62 -7.74
C ALA A 23 -11.48 13.23 -6.98
N THR A 24 -11.43 12.00 -6.46
CA THR A 24 -10.18 11.44 -5.94
C THR A 24 -9.27 11.04 -7.11
N VAL A 25 -8.07 11.61 -7.09
CA VAL A 25 -6.95 11.36 -8.01
C VAL A 25 -5.97 10.45 -7.29
N GLN A 26 -5.52 9.37 -7.95
CA GLN A 26 -4.73 8.34 -7.28
C GLN A 26 -3.72 7.70 -8.23
N ALA A 27 -2.56 7.34 -7.68
CA ALA A 27 -1.66 6.37 -8.28
C ALA A 27 -1.33 5.28 -7.26
N ALA A 28 -1.49 4.02 -7.66
CA ALA A 28 -1.23 2.85 -6.83
C ALA A 28 -0.24 1.94 -7.54
N ASN A 29 0.88 1.63 -6.89
CA ASN A 29 1.79 0.58 -7.34
C ASN A 29 1.63 -0.62 -6.41
N TYR A 30 1.23 -1.76 -6.96
CA TYR A 30 0.71 -2.85 -6.15
C TYR A 30 1.24 -4.22 -6.56
N LEU A 31 1.15 -5.14 -5.60
CA LEU A 31 1.12 -6.58 -5.75
C LEU A 31 -0.30 -7.04 -5.42
N ARG A 32 -0.94 -7.79 -6.33
CA ARG A 32 -2.25 -8.40 -6.11
C ARG A 32 -2.15 -9.91 -6.29
N VAL A 33 -2.61 -10.67 -5.31
CA VAL A 33 -2.77 -12.13 -5.40
C VAL A 33 -4.26 -12.44 -5.51
N SER A 34 -4.64 -13.09 -6.60
CA SER A 34 -6.00 -13.56 -6.83
C SER A 34 -6.01 -15.09 -6.76
N PRO A 35 -6.58 -15.70 -5.70
CA PRO A 35 -6.76 -17.14 -5.62
C PRO A 35 -7.49 -17.69 -6.85
N ASN A 36 -6.97 -18.76 -7.44
CA ASN A 36 -7.54 -19.34 -8.66
C ASN A 36 -8.75 -20.23 -8.39
N THR A 37 -9.83 -19.56 -8.00
CA THR A 37 -11.20 -20.06 -7.93
C THR A 37 -12.16 -19.18 -8.74
N SER A 38 -11.64 -18.17 -9.44
CA SER A 38 -12.39 -17.09 -10.05
C SER A 38 -12.16 -17.00 -11.56
N SER A 39 -13.23 -16.99 -12.33
CA SER A 39 -13.24 -16.79 -13.78
C SER A 39 -13.04 -15.33 -14.22
N SER A 40 -12.73 -14.40 -13.29
CA SER A 40 -12.75 -12.95 -13.55
C SER A 40 -11.52 -12.24 -12.95
N PRO A 41 -10.97 -11.19 -13.60
CA PRO A 41 -9.96 -10.30 -13.02
C PRO A 41 -10.45 -9.51 -11.79
N LEU A 42 -11.76 -9.51 -11.51
CA LEU A 42 -12.41 -8.89 -10.35
C LEU A 42 -12.72 -9.91 -9.24
N ALA A 43 -11.92 -10.98 -9.20
CA ALA A 43 -11.94 -12.02 -8.20
C ALA A 43 -11.74 -11.48 -6.78
N PRO A 44 -12.17 -12.23 -5.76
CA PRO A 44 -11.58 -12.13 -4.44
C PRO A 44 -10.05 -12.09 -4.54
N ASN A 45 -9.45 -11.11 -3.89
CA ASN A 45 -8.02 -10.86 -4.02
C ASN A 45 -7.45 -10.25 -2.74
N ILE A 46 -6.13 -10.29 -2.67
CA ILE A 46 -5.33 -9.65 -1.64
C ILE A 46 -4.42 -8.69 -2.37
N GLU A 47 -4.51 -7.41 -2.05
CA GLU A 47 -3.68 -6.38 -2.64
C GLU A 47 -2.81 -5.76 -1.56
N ILE A 48 -1.53 -5.59 -1.83
CA ILE A 48 -0.63 -4.80 -1.00
C ILE A 48 0.16 -3.89 -1.92
N GLY A 49 0.23 -2.62 -1.59
CA GLY A 49 0.77 -1.64 -2.50
C GLY A 49 1.13 -0.33 -1.82
N LEU A 50 1.84 0.51 -2.56
CA LEU A 50 2.02 1.92 -2.24
C LEU A 50 0.94 2.74 -2.95
N TYR A 51 0.29 3.63 -2.19
CA TYR A 51 -0.80 4.46 -2.69
C TYR A 51 -0.48 5.93 -2.43
N ALA A 52 -0.53 6.71 -3.51
CA ALA A 52 -0.53 8.16 -3.46
C ALA A 52 -1.92 8.63 -3.90
N GLU A 53 -2.56 9.45 -3.08
CA GLU A 53 -3.92 9.95 -3.31
C GLU A 53 -3.98 11.45 -3.11
N LYS A 54 -4.83 12.12 -3.90
CA LYS A 54 -5.17 13.53 -3.76
C LYS A 54 -6.68 13.71 -3.92
N THR A 55 -7.28 14.55 -3.09
CA THR A 55 -8.65 15.05 -3.27
C THR A 55 -8.66 16.57 -3.07
N GLY A 56 -9.43 17.30 -3.88
CA GLY A 56 -9.46 18.77 -3.83
C GLY A 56 -8.12 19.41 -4.21
N LYS A 57 -7.74 20.50 -3.52
CA LYS A 57 -6.53 21.29 -3.81
C LYS A 57 -5.29 20.87 -3.03
N THR A 58 -5.43 20.60 -1.73
CA THR A 58 -4.30 20.48 -0.77
C THR A 58 -4.16 19.09 -0.16
N THR A 59 -5.25 18.34 -0.03
CA THR A 59 -5.25 17.03 0.63
C THR A 59 -4.52 16.00 -0.21
N HIS A 60 -3.41 15.48 0.32
CA HIS A 60 -2.66 14.42 -0.31
C HIS A 60 -2.13 13.45 0.75
N THR A 61 -2.07 12.17 0.41
CA THR A 61 -1.54 11.14 1.30
C THR A 61 -0.68 10.19 0.50
N TYR A 62 0.31 9.61 1.16
CA TYR A 62 1.29 8.73 0.54
C TYR A 62 1.66 7.63 1.51
N GLY A 63 1.27 6.40 1.25
CA GLY A 63 1.65 5.31 2.14
C GLY A 63 1.27 3.95 1.59
N PRO A 64 1.91 2.89 2.11
CA PRO A 64 1.50 1.56 1.80
C PRO A 64 0.24 1.19 2.57
N ARG A 65 -0.59 0.38 1.94
CA ARG A 65 -1.74 -0.27 2.56
C ARG A 65 -1.88 -1.66 1.97
N TRP A 66 -2.63 -2.49 2.68
CA TRP A 66 -3.09 -3.76 2.13
C TRP A 66 -4.61 -3.83 2.17
N SER A 67 -5.17 -4.64 1.29
CA SER A 67 -6.61 -4.82 1.15
C SER A 67 -6.95 -6.29 0.94
N GLU A 68 -8.04 -6.72 1.55
CA GLU A 68 -8.71 -7.98 1.29
C GLU A 68 -10.01 -7.69 0.56
N LEU A 69 -10.23 -8.29 -0.62
CA LEU A 69 -11.54 -8.32 -1.29
C LEU A 69 -12.05 -9.76 -1.30
N THR A 70 -13.32 -9.95 -0.92
CA THR A 70 -14.01 -11.26 -0.96
C THR A 70 -15.09 -11.26 -2.04
N THR A 71 -16.12 -12.09 -1.94
CA THR A 71 -17.33 -12.00 -2.79
C THR A 71 -18.39 -11.07 -2.22
N SER A 72 -18.35 -10.76 -0.92
CA SER A 72 -19.40 -10.00 -0.23
C SER A 72 -18.93 -8.70 0.40
N GLY A 73 -17.64 -8.36 0.28
CA GLY A 73 -17.13 -7.09 0.76
C GLY A 73 -15.63 -6.96 0.60
N GLY A 74 -15.07 -5.97 1.28
CA GLY A 74 -13.63 -5.79 1.39
C GLY A 74 -13.22 -5.06 2.65
N ARG A 75 -11.94 -5.15 2.98
CA ARG A 75 -11.27 -4.43 4.07
C ARG A 75 -9.95 -3.87 3.57
N THR A 76 -9.54 -2.72 4.05
CA THR A 76 -8.21 -2.16 3.81
C THR A 76 -7.62 -1.64 5.10
N THR A 77 -6.31 -1.74 5.24
CA THR A 77 -5.57 -1.28 6.42
C THR A 77 -4.28 -0.61 5.97
N ALA A 78 -4.01 0.59 6.49
CA ALA A 78 -2.75 1.29 6.29
C ALA A 78 -1.61 0.57 7.00
N ILE A 79 -0.44 0.54 6.35
CA ILE A 79 0.79 0.02 6.95
C ILE A 79 1.55 1.23 7.50
N LYS A 80 1.60 1.36 8.83
CA LYS A 80 2.25 2.49 9.53
C LYS A 80 3.70 2.21 9.93
N ALA A 81 4.05 0.93 10.11
CA ALA A 81 5.35 0.54 10.65
C ALA A 81 6.49 0.96 9.70
N GLY A 82 7.39 1.82 10.19
CA GLY A 82 8.56 2.28 9.43
C GLY A 82 8.24 3.19 8.24
N VAL A 83 7.05 3.80 8.20
CA VAL A 83 6.55 4.60 7.07
C VAL A 83 6.15 6.00 7.53
N ASN A 84 6.53 7.02 6.74
CA ASN A 84 5.93 8.35 6.84
C ASN A 84 4.75 8.48 5.85
N PRO A 85 3.50 8.70 6.32
CA PRO A 85 2.31 8.72 5.48
C PRO A 85 2.18 9.97 4.57
N THR A 86 3.14 10.89 4.64
CA THR A 86 3.16 12.14 3.87
C THR A 86 4.37 12.27 2.96
N LYS A 87 5.41 11.42 3.14
CA LYS A 87 6.69 11.58 2.43
C LYS A 87 7.23 10.24 1.91
N PRO A 88 7.61 10.17 0.62
CA PRO A 88 8.38 9.05 0.08
C PRO A 88 9.77 9.01 0.72
N ASP A 89 10.21 7.83 1.15
CA ASP A 89 11.53 7.64 1.75
C ASP A 89 12.62 7.28 0.74
N LYS A 90 12.23 7.02 -0.52
CA LYS A 90 13.13 6.63 -1.62
C LYS A 90 13.93 5.36 -1.31
N ARG A 91 13.43 4.46 -0.45
CA ARG A 91 14.03 3.12 -0.23
C ARG A 91 13.29 2.07 -1.02
N ASN A 92 13.92 0.91 -1.21
CA ASN A 92 13.20 -0.27 -1.67
C ASN A 92 12.43 -0.86 -0.50
N HIS A 93 11.22 -1.32 -0.77
CA HIS A 93 10.41 -2.05 0.20
C HIS A 93 10.00 -3.40 -0.35
N THR A 94 9.77 -4.32 0.57
CA THR A 94 9.27 -5.65 0.26
C THR A 94 7.79 -5.75 0.60
N TYR A 95 7.03 -6.33 -0.33
CA TYR A 95 5.59 -6.51 -0.24
C TYR A 95 5.31 -7.98 -0.44
N MET A 96 4.84 -8.67 0.61
CA MET A 96 4.70 -10.11 0.57
C MET A 96 3.31 -10.54 1.03
N THR A 97 2.82 -11.60 0.42
CA THR A 97 1.67 -12.37 0.89
C THR A 97 2.08 -13.83 0.97
N VAL A 98 1.76 -14.49 2.07
CA VAL A 98 2.10 -15.89 2.31
C VAL A 98 0.87 -16.61 2.84
N ARG A 99 0.52 -17.73 2.20
CA ARG A 99 -0.60 -18.56 2.65
C ARG A 99 -0.24 -19.23 3.97
N GLN A 100 -1.16 -19.20 4.93
CA GLN A 100 -0.99 -19.96 6.17
C GLN A 100 -1.01 -21.47 5.91
N GLY A 101 -0.35 -22.24 6.78
CA GLY A 101 -0.22 -23.70 6.64
C GLY A 101 -1.55 -24.45 6.70
N SER A 102 -2.58 -23.84 7.28
CA SER A 102 -3.94 -24.37 7.38
C SER A 102 -4.97 -23.29 7.08
N GLY A 103 -6.15 -23.69 6.60
CA GLY A 103 -7.26 -22.78 6.32
C GLY A 103 -7.12 -21.99 5.01
N ASN A 104 -7.79 -20.84 4.99
CA ASN A 104 -7.96 -19.99 3.80
C ASN A 104 -7.30 -18.62 3.96
N GLN A 105 -6.61 -18.41 5.08
CA GLN A 105 -6.02 -17.12 5.42
C GLN A 105 -4.63 -16.96 4.82
N TRP A 106 -4.28 -15.70 4.61
CA TRP A 106 -3.01 -15.26 4.08
C TRP A 106 -2.44 -14.21 5.01
N ASP A 107 -1.18 -14.37 5.36
CA ASP A 107 -0.44 -13.35 6.06
C ASP A 107 0.09 -12.32 5.06
N VAL A 108 0.01 -11.07 5.46
CA VAL A 108 0.52 -9.93 4.71
C VAL A 108 1.77 -9.44 5.44
N LEU A 109 2.88 -9.34 4.72
CA LEU A 109 4.13 -8.85 5.26
C LEU A 109 4.63 -7.65 4.47
N TYR A 110 5.22 -6.70 5.19
CA TYR A 110 5.86 -5.51 4.67
C TYR A 110 7.23 -5.37 5.30
N ASP A 111 8.27 -5.19 4.48
CA ASP A 111 9.67 -5.18 4.92
C ASP A 111 10.01 -6.37 5.83
N PHE A 112 9.51 -7.55 5.44
CA PHE A 112 9.63 -8.84 6.13
C PHE A 112 8.95 -8.95 7.50
N ASN A 113 8.21 -7.94 7.95
CA ASN A 113 7.39 -7.99 9.16
C ASN A 113 5.94 -8.27 8.82
N LYS A 114 5.28 -9.14 9.58
CA LYS A 114 3.83 -9.35 9.46
C LYS A 114 3.07 -8.08 9.85
N VAL A 115 2.20 -7.60 8.97
CA VAL A 115 1.38 -6.38 9.13
C VAL A 115 -0.12 -6.65 9.08
N GLY A 116 -0.52 -7.91 8.84
CA GLY A 116 -1.92 -8.31 8.85
C GLY A 116 -2.10 -9.76 8.45
N SER A 117 -3.34 -10.21 8.59
CA SER A 117 -3.83 -11.47 8.05
C SER A 117 -5.20 -11.26 7.46
N THR A 118 -5.48 -11.94 6.35
CA THR A 118 -6.83 -11.97 5.80
C THR A 118 -7.78 -12.75 6.71
N THR A 119 -9.07 -12.44 6.62
CA THR A 119 -10.11 -12.96 7.52
C THR A 119 -11.07 -13.91 6.83
N LYS A 120 -11.53 -13.56 5.61
CA LYS A 120 -12.63 -14.21 4.88
C LYS A 120 -12.24 -14.59 3.45
N GLN A 121 -10.96 -14.82 3.17
CA GLN A 121 -10.49 -15.23 1.85
C GLN A 121 -11.01 -16.60 1.42
N LEU A 122 -11.07 -16.78 0.10
CA LEU A 122 -11.52 -18.04 -0.50
C LEU A 122 -10.54 -19.19 -0.22
N LYS A 123 -11.10 -20.39 -0.08
CA LYS A 123 -10.31 -21.62 0.03
C LYS A 123 -9.55 -21.87 -1.26
N VAL A 124 -8.22 -21.79 -1.17
CA VAL A 124 -7.35 -22.16 -2.30
C VAL A 124 -7.20 -23.68 -2.32
N LEU A 125 -7.72 -24.32 -3.36
CA LEU A 125 -7.51 -25.75 -3.62
C LEU A 125 -6.07 -25.99 -4.07
N GLY A 126 -5.41 -26.99 -3.48
CA GLY A 126 -4.09 -27.42 -3.94
C GLY A 126 -4.16 -27.86 -5.41
N GLY A 127 -3.16 -27.50 -6.21
CA GLY A 127 -3.11 -27.82 -7.65
C GLY A 127 -3.53 -26.67 -8.57
N ASN A 128 -4.30 -25.69 -8.10
CA ASN A 128 -4.66 -24.52 -8.90
C ASN A 128 -3.59 -23.41 -8.78
N THR A 129 -3.17 -22.86 -9.92
CA THR A 129 -2.22 -21.74 -9.95
C THR A 129 -2.92 -20.42 -9.69
N ASN A 130 -2.68 -19.80 -8.53
CA ASN A 130 -3.09 -18.42 -8.28
C ASN A 130 -2.53 -17.48 -9.35
N ARG A 131 -3.24 -16.37 -9.58
CA ARG A 131 -2.75 -15.27 -10.40
C ARG A 131 -2.07 -14.23 -9.51
N ILE A 132 -0.94 -13.72 -9.96
CA ILE A 132 -0.27 -12.57 -9.36
C ILE A 132 -0.24 -11.45 -10.40
N ASP A 133 -0.72 -10.28 -10.01
CA ASP A 133 -0.56 -9.05 -10.77
C ASP A 133 0.42 -8.14 -10.04
N VAL A 134 1.34 -7.53 -10.77
CA VAL A 134 2.15 -6.40 -10.29
C VAL A 134 2.00 -5.27 -11.29
N GLY A 135 1.77 -4.05 -10.81
CA GLY A 135 1.54 -2.95 -11.74
C GLY A 135 1.22 -1.62 -11.10
N LEU A 136 1.00 -0.65 -11.99
CA LEU A 136 0.62 0.72 -11.67
C LEU A 136 -0.80 0.97 -12.14
N GLU A 137 -1.67 1.38 -11.24
CA GLU A 137 -3.00 1.92 -11.55
C GLU A 137 -2.98 3.44 -11.35
N VAL A 138 -3.55 4.19 -12.30
CA VAL A 138 -3.61 5.65 -12.24
C VAL A 138 -5.02 6.14 -12.55
N THR A 139 -5.61 6.83 -11.58
CA THR A 139 -6.90 7.51 -11.68
C THR A 139 -6.68 9.02 -11.70
N GLY A 140 -7.39 9.74 -12.60
CA GLY A 140 -7.15 11.17 -12.79
C GLY A 140 -5.81 11.44 -13.50
N PRO A 141 -5.52 10.77 -14.63
CA PRO A 141 -4.20 10.75 -15.26
C PRO A 141 -3.66 12.14 -15.64
N LYS A 142 -4.55 13.14 -15.82
CA LYS A 142 -4.21 14.52 -16.15
C LYS A 142 -3.65 15.34 -14.98
N TYR A 143 -3.68 14.82 -13.75
CA TYR A 143 -3.25 15.51 -12.54
C TYR A 143 -2.02 14.89 -11.86
N ILE A 144 -1.49 13.79 -12.40
CA ILE A 144 -0.46 12.98 -11.76
C ILE A 144 0.76 12.86 -12.67
N ASN A 145 1.94 13.02 -12.08
CA ASN A 145 3.20 12.59 -12.67
C ASN A 145 3.76 11.41 -11.87
N VAL A 146 3.83 10.25 -12.52
CA VAL A 146 4.41 9.04 -11.91
C VAL A 146 5.81 8.83 -12.51
N PRO A 147 6.89 8.95 -11.72
CA PRO A 147 8.22 8.64 -12.19
C PRO A 147 8.37 7.15 -12.52
N SER A 148 9.52 6.75 -13.06
CA SER A 148 9.76 5.36 -13.42
C SER A 148 9.85 4.47 -12.18
N ILE A 149 8.86 3.62 -11.96
CA ILE A 149 8.84 2.59 -10.93
C ILE A 149 9.28 1.28 -11.56
N ALA A 150 10.27 0.63 -10.93
CA ALA A 150 10.72 -0.71 -11.28
C ALA A 150 10.04 -1.73 -10.37
N ASN A 151 9.13 -2.52 -10.92
CA ASN A 151 8.44 -3.61 -10.25
C ASN A 151 9.21 -4.91 -10.47
N ARG A 152 9.56 -5.60 -9.39
CA ARG A 152 10.14 -6.95 -9.42
C ARG A 152 9.19 -7.90 -8.72
N MET A 153 9.18 -9.16 -9.14
CA MET A 153 8.23 -10.15 -8.62
C MET A 153 8.84 -11.54 -8.54
N GLN A 154 8.57 -12.19 -7.42
CA GLN A 154 8.81 -13.59 -7.17
C GLN A 154 7.52 -14.23 -6.63
N PHE A 155 7.44 -15.55 -6.75
CA PHE A 155 6.35 -16.33 -6.17
C PHE A 155 6.88 -17.47 -5.32
N MET A 156 6.11 -17.88 -4.31
CA MET A 156 6.46 -19.02 -3.48
C MET A 156 5.84 -20.31 -4.05
N THR A 157 6.67 -21.32 -4.27
CA THR A 157 6.28 -22.67 -4.68
C THR A 157 5.65 -23.46 -3.53
N GLY A 158 5.01 -24.60 -3.82
CA GLY A 158 4.49 -25.49 -2.77
C GLY A 158 5.56 -26.01 -1.80
N ASN A 159 6.83 -26.05 -2.23
CA ASN A 159 7.97 -26.45 -1.41
C ASN A 159 8.55 -25.29 -0.58
N LYS A 160 7.81 -24.17 -0.44
CA LYS A 160 8.23 -22.96 0.28
C LYS A 160 9.49 -22.28 -0.27
N ALA A 161 9.84 -22.54 -1.54
CA ALA A 161 10.94 -21.87 -2.22
C ALA A 161 10.43 -20.68 -3.04
N TRP A 162 11.11 -19.52 -2.93
CA TRP A 162 10.87 -18.34 -3.75
C TRP A 162 11.53 -18.48 -5.12
N GLN A 163 10.79 -18.15 -6.18
CA GLN A 163 11.25 -18.27 -7.56
C GLN A 163 10.78 -17.08 -8.40
N GLN A 164 11.59 -16.71 -9.39
CA GLN A 164 11.18 -15.77 -10.45
C GLN A 164 10.24 -16.48 -11.45
N VAL A 165 9.33 -15.71 -12.03
CA VAL A 165 8.42 -16.20 -13.07
C VAL A 165 9.16 -16.28 -14.40
N ALA A 166 8.96 -17.33 -15.19
CA ALA A 166 9.45 -17.37 -16.57
C ALA A 166 8.71 -16.31 -17.41
N THR A 167 9.41 -15.52 -18.23
CA THR A 167 8.79 -14.44 -19.02
C THR A 167 7.68 -14.95 -19.95
N ALA A 168 7.80 -16.20 -20.44
CA ALA A 168 6.75 -16.85 -21.24
C ALA A 168 5.40 -17.04 -20.51
N ASN A 169 5.39 -17.00 -19.16
CA ASN A 169 4.20 -17.12 -18.33
C ASN A 169 3.64 -15.76 -17.88
N VAL A 170 4.08 -14.67 -18.50
CA VAL A 170 3.69 -13.30 -18.13
C VAL A 170 2.78 -12.71 -19.21
N ALA A 171 1.59 -12.28 -18.80
CA ALA A 171 0.72 -11.47 -19.64
C ALA A 171 0.96 -9.98 -19.36
N LYS A 172 0.99 -9.16 -20.41
CA LYS A 172 1.11 -7.69 -20.31
C LYS A 172 -0.23 -7.05 -20.69
N SER A 173 -0.74 -6.18 -19.83
CA SER A 173 -1.89 -5.32 -20.11
C SER A 173 -1.55 -3.86 -19.83
N VAL A 174 -1.79 -2.98 -20.80
CA VAL A 174 -1.60 -1.52 -20.66
C VAL A 174 -2.78 -0.82 -21.31
N THR A 175 -3.49 0.01 -20.56
CA THR A 175 -4.76 0.63 -20.97
C THR A 175 -4.60 1.92 -21.78
N LEU A 176 -3.40 2.51 -21.80
CA LEU A 176 -3.06 3.68 -22.61
C LEU A 176 -1.94 3.34 -23.60
N PRO A 177 -1.86 4.05 -24.74
CA PRO A 177 -0.79 3.83 -25.70
C PRO A 177 0.61 4.12 -25.13
N VAL A 178 1.63 3.57 -25.78
CA VAL A 178 3.03 3.86 -25.44
C VAL A 178 3.37 5.30 -25.81
N CYS A 179 4.08 6.00 -24.92
CA CYS A 179 4.51 7.38 -25.19
C CYS A 179 5.43 7.46 -26.41
N SER A 180 5.12 8.37 -27.34
CA SER A 180 5.83 8.52 -28.62
C SER A 180 5.76 9.95 -29.18
N THR A 181 6.12 10.13 -30.45
CA THR A 181 5.86 11.37 -31.19
C THR A 181 4.37 11.64 -31.38
N THR A 182 3.55 10.60 -31.55
CA THR A 182 2.10 10.68 -31.77
C THR A 182 1.30 10.68 -30.46
N HIS A 183 1.69 9.85 -29.48
CA HIS A 183 1.01 9.76 -28.19
C HIS A 183 1.80 10.50 -27.12
N LYS A 184 1.30 11.68 -26.72
CA LYS A 184 1.99 12.56 -25.78
C LYS A 184 1.49 12.40 -24.34
N PRO A 185 2.36 12.65 -23.35
CA PRO A 185 1.94 12.88 -21.97
C PRO A 185 0.79 13.91 -21.87
N PRO A 186 -0.21 13.73 -20.98
CA PRO A 186 -0.37 12.65 -19.98
C PRO A 186 -1.15 11.42 -20.50
N SER A 187 -1.44 11.32 -21.79
CA SER A 187 -2.34 10.28 -22.36
C SER A 187 -1.62 9.01 -22.80
N CYS A 188 -0.46 8.72 -22.22
CA CYS A 188 0.37 7.57 -22.55
C CYS A 188 1.08 7.01 -21.31
N PHE A 189 1.63 5.79 -21.42
CA PHE A 189 2.57 5.21 -20.47
C PHE A 189 3.91 4.91 -21.14
N THR A 190 4.99 4.95 -20.38
CA THR A 190 6.26 4.32 -20.78
C THR A 190 6.39 3.03 -20.00
N THR A 191 6.68 1.93 -20.70
CA THR A 191 6.81 0.62 -20.06
C THR A 191 7.95 -0.19 -20.67
N LYS A 192 8.63 -1.01 -19.85
CA LYS A 192 9.69 -1.92 -20.31
C LYS A 192 9.73 -3.17 -19.44
N LEU A 193 9.71 -4.34 -20.07
CA LEU A 193 10.03 -5.61 -19.42
C LEU A 193 11.50 -5.92 -19.66
N THR A 194 12.23 -6.18 -18.59
CA THR A 194 13.62 -6.62 -18.65
C THR A 194 13.66 -8.14 -18.68
N ASP A 195 14.48 -8.67 -19.60
CA ASP A 195 14.74 -10.11 -19.83
C ASP A 195 13.57 -10.88 -20.46
N ASN A 196 13.91 -11.66 -21.49
CA ASN A 196 12.98 -12.46 -22.29
C ASN A 196 12.83 -13.90 -21.76
N SER A 197 13.64 -14.31 -20.78
CA SER A 197 13.65 -15.65 -20.20
C SER A 197 13.01 -15.70 -18.81
N LYS A 198 13.36 -14.76 -17.93
CA LYS A 198 12.81 -14.62 -16.58
C LYS A 198 12.29 -13.21 -16.35
N PHE A 199 11.16 -13.10 -15.67
CA PHE A 199 10.63 -11.84 -15.18
C PHE A 199 11.58 -11.29 -14.12
N THR A 200 12.47 -10.39 -14.56
CA THR A 200 13.40 -9.71 -13.65
C THR A 200 12.80 -8.39 -13.19
N GLN A 201 12.27 -7.61 -14.12
CA GLN A 201 11.79 -6.27 -13.81
C GLN A 201 10.81 -5.76 -14.85
N TRP A 202 9.70 -5.19 -14.39
CA TRP A 202 8.77 -4.39 -15.19
C TRP A 202 8.87 -2.92 -14.78
N THR A 203 9.40 -2.07 -15.65
CA THR A 203 9.36 -0.63 -15.42
C THR A 203 8.11 -0.03 -16.02
N VAL A 204 7.48 0.87 -15.25
CA VAL A 204 6.32 1.64 -15.69
C VAL A 204 6.49 3.07 -15.22
N SER A 205 6.18 4.03 -16.09
CA SER A 205 6.12 5.43 -15.73
C SER A 205 4.97 6.11 -16.46
N LYS A 206 4.45 7.16 -15.82
CA LYS A 206 3.46 8.04 -16.42
C LYS A 206 4.02 9.46 -16.43
N PRO A 207 4.86 9.77 -17.43
CA PRO A 207 5.43 11.09 -17.53
C PRO A 207 4.31 12.11 -17.78
N ARG A 208 4.53 13.32 -17.30
CA ARG A 208 3.72 14.48 -17.62
C ARG A 208 4.62 15.62 -18.12
N ARG A 209 4.16 16.39 -19.12
CA ARG A 209 4.77 17.69 -19.42
C ARG A 209 4.45 18.64 -18.28
N GLN A 210 5.47 19.03 -17.51
CA GLN A 210 5.33 20.06 -16.49
C GLN A 210 4.90 21.37 -17.17
N THR A 211 3.62 21.71 -17.12
CA THR A 211 3.23 23.13 -17.10
C THR A 211 3.83 23.70 -15.84
N ALA A 212 4.70 24.71 -15.98
CA ALA A 212 5.51 25.31 -14.92
C ALA A 212 4.89 25.10 -13.54
N ALA A 213 5.55 24.27 -12.72
CA ALA A 213 5.30 24.31 -11.30
C ALA A 213 5.58 25.76 -10.89
N VAL A 214 4.53 26.54 -10.66
CA VAL A 214 4.67 27.81 -9.94
C VAL A 214 5.37 27.40 -8.64
N THR A 215 6.60 27.84 -8.54
CA THR A 215 7.48 27.70 -7.39
C THR A 215 6.63 27.83 -6.13
N SER A 216 6.49 26.73 -5.39
CA SER A 216 6.04 26.84 -4.00
C SER A 216 6.97 27.84 -3.29
N PRO A 217 6.44 28.72 -2.44
CA PRO A 217 7.28 29.62 -1.68
C PRO A 217 8.27 28.81 -0.84
N ALA A 218 9.54 29.20 -0.96
CA ALA A 218 10.69 28.85 -0.14
C ALA A 218 11.02 27.34 -0.01
N ALA A 219 12.31 27.06 -0.12
CA ALA A 219 12.90 25.84 0.39
C ALA A 219 12.39 25.59 1.83
N ALA A 220 11.51 24.61 1.98
CA ALA A 220 11.36 23.96 3.27
C ALA A 220 12.76 23.48 3.66
N PRO A 221 13.21 23.75 4.90
CA PRO A 221 14.54 23.34 5.33
C PRO A 221 14.73 21.88 4.97
N ALA A 222 15.91 21.55 4.44
CA ALA A 222 16.29 20.18 4.19
C ALA A 222 15.82 19.35 5.38
N ALA A 223 15.02 18.31 5.09
CA ALA A 223 14.70 17.33 6.12
C ALA A 223 15.99 17.05 6.88
N PRO A 224 15.98 16.96 8.23
CA PRO A 224 17.11 16.36 8.90
C PRO A 224 17.31 15.04 8.17
N ALA A 225 18.45 14.89 7.50
CA ALA A 225 18.88 13.57 7.11
C ALA A 225 18.88 12.83 8.44
N HIS A 226 17.91 11.92 8.65
CA HIS A 226 18.02 11.00 9.77
C HIS A 226 19.43 10.45 9.65
N PRO A 227 20.32 10.72 10.63
CA PRO A 227 21.68 10.25 10.52
C PRO A 227 21.57 8.75 10.35
N ARG A 228 22.00 8.24 9.19
CA ARG A 228 22.09 6.82 8.87
C ARG A 228 22.77 6.04 10.01
N ASP A 229 23.68 6.72 10.71
CA ASP A 229 24.44 6.20 11.83
C ASP A 229 23.66 6.20 13.16
N ALA A 230 22.67 7.07 13.36
CA ALA A 230 21.92 7.13 14.62
C ALA A 230 20.80 6.07 14.70
N ALA A 231 20.15 5.74 13.57
CA ALA A 231 19.14 4.68 13.54
C ALA A 231 19.78 3.28 13.59
N ALA A 232 20.97 3.09 13.00
CA ALA A 232 21.71 1.84 13.06
C ALA A 232 22.39 1.60 14.42
N ALA A 233 22.84 2.65 15.12
CA ALA A 233 23.53 2.54 16.41
C ALA A 233 22.66 2.00 17.57
N GLY A 234 21.34 1.91 17.40
CA GLY A 234 20.42 1.39 18.41
C GLY A 234 19.81 0.02 18.10
N LEU A 235 20.12 -0.58 16.94
CA LEU A 235 19.55 -1.88 16.58
C LEU A 235 20.38 -3.02 17.16
N PRO A 236 19.74 -4.08 17.66
CA PRO A 236 20.47 -5.28 18.04
C PRO A 236 21.14 -5.89 16.80
N ALA A 237 22.39 -6.33 16.93
CA ALA A 237 23.13 -6.96 15.83
C ALA A 237 22.35 -8.14 15.21
N THR A 238 21.68 -8.92 16.06
CA THR A 238 20.75 -9.97 15.65
C THR A 238 19.39 -9.77 16.31
N PHE A 239 18.31 -9.85 15.54
CA PHE A 239 16.94 -9.75 16.04
C PHE A 239 16.11 -10.93 15.54
N ASN A 240 15.53 -11.72 16.44
CA ASN A 240 14.80 -12.96 16.09
C ASN A 240 15.56 -13.90 15.14
N GLY A 241 16.89 -13.97 15.30
CA GLY A 241 17.79 -14.78 14.47
C GLY A 241 18.27 -14.09 13.18
N VAL A 242 17.79 -12.89 12.87
CA VAL A 242 18.14 -12.14 11.65
C VAL A 242 19.27 -11.17 11.93
N ASP A 243 20.35 -11.26 11.15
CA ASP A 243 21.41 -10.25 11.11
C ASP A 243 20.86 -8.92 10.58
N GLN A 244 20.76 -7.91 11.45
CA GLN A 244 20.13 -6.63 11.10
C GLN A 244 21.02 -5.78 10.21
N GLN A 245 22.34 -5.88 10.33
CA GLN A 245 23.26 -5.12 9.48
C GLN A 245 23.23 -5.68 8.05
N ALA A 246 23.29 -7.01 7.90
CA ALA A 246 23.13 -7.67 6.61
C ALA A 246 21.76 -7.38 6.00
N LEU A 247 20.69 -7.35 6.80
CA LEU A 247 19.35 -7.00 6.33
C LEU A 247 19.26 -5.58 5.76
N GLN A 248 19.77 -4.57 6.49
CA GLN A 248 19.73 -3.18 5.99
C GLN A 248 20.58 -3.02 4.73
N ALA A 249 21.78 -3.60 4.70
CA ALA A 249 22.64 -3.58 3.51
C ALA A 249 21.95 -4.25 2.31
N CYS A 250 21.24 -5.35 2.55
CA CYS A 250 20.51 -6.04 1.49
C CYS A 250 19.31 -5.24 0.97
N LEU A 251 18.47 -4.68 1.85
CA LEU A 251 17.33 -3.83 1.47
C LEU A 251 17.74 -2.61 0.64
N GLU A 252 18.92 -2.04 0.92
CA GLU A 252 19.46 -0.92 0.15
C GLU A 252 19.94 -1.34 -1.25
N ASN A 253 20.61 -2.48 -1.36
CA ASN A 253 21.35 -2.85 -2.58
C ASN A 253 20.62 -3.85 -3.48
N ASP A 254 20.05 -4.91 -2.91
CA ASP A 254 19.41 -6.01 -3.65
C ASP A 254 18.28 -6.66 -2.82
N PRO A 255 17.15 -5.97 -2.65
CA PRO A 255 16.06 -6.42 -1.78
C PRO A 255 15.45 -7.77 -2.23
N ASP A 256 15.64 -8.15 -3.49
CA ASP A 256 15.10 -9.37 -4.09
C ASP A 256 15.83 -10.64 -3.62
N SER A 257 17.08 -10.49 -3.18
CA SER A 257 17.91 -11.61 -2.73
C SER A 257 18.00 -11.74 -1.21
N CYS A 258 17.40 -10.83 -0.43
CA CYS A 258 17.57 -10.85 1.02
C CYS A 258 17.12 -12.15 1.68
N LEU A 259 16.06 -12.78 1.17
CA LEU A 259 15.57 -14.05 1.69
C LEU A 259 16.58 -15.20 1.51
N THR A 260 17.54 -15.08 0.60
CA THR A 260 18.59 -16.07 0.37
C THR A 260 19.95 -15.64 0.93
N THR A 261 20.22 -14.34 1.01
CA THR A 261 21.55 -13.80 1.37
C THR A 261 21.65 -13.35 2.82
N VAL A 262 20.56 -12.96 3.47
CA VAL A 262 20.57 -12.48 4.86
C VAL A 262 20.43 -13.67 5.82
N PRO A 263 21.42 -13.94 6.68
CA PRO A 263 21.34 -15.01 7.66
C PRO A 263 20.11 -14.90 8.56
N GLY A 264 19.38 -16.01 8.71
CA GLY A 264 18.19 -16.13 9.56
C GLY A 264 16.91 -15.48 9.04
N LEU A 265 16.96 -14.67 7.97
CA LEU A 265 15.78 -13.96 7.47
C LEU A 265 14.68 -14.91 6.97
N SER A 266 15.05 -15.91 6.17
CA SER A 266 14.08 -16.90 5.65
C SER A 266 13.36 -17.63 6.77
N GLU A 267 14.08 -18.08 7.80
CA GLU A 267 13.51 -18.76 8.97
C GLU A 267 12.59 -17.83 9.76
N CYS A 268 13.01 -16.58 9.98
CA CYS A 268 12.19 -15.58 10.66
C CYS A 268 10.87 -15.31 9.92
N VAL A 269 10.92 -15.17 8.59
CA VAL A 269 9.73 -14.94 7.74
C VAL A 269 8.81 -16.16 7.76
N VAL A 270 9.35 -17.37 7.64
CA VAL A 270 8.55 -18.62 7.67
C VAL A 270 7.93 -18.86 9.04
N THR A 271 8.56 -18.40 10.11
CA THR A 271 8.03 -18.45 11.48
C THR A 271 7.20 -17.23 11.87
N LEU A 272 6.97 -16.30 10.93
CA LEU A 272 6.11 -15.12 11.08
C LEU A 272 6.48 -14.24 12.29
N ARG A 273 7.76 -14.15 12.60
CA ARG A 273 8.28 -13.25 13.64
C ARG A 273 8.46 -11.84 13.08
N ILE A 274 8.85 -10.91 13.94
CA ILE A 274 9.30 -9.57 13.51
C ILE A 274 10.78 -9.73 13.10
N CYS A 275 11.08 -9.53 11.82
CA CYS A 275 12.38 -9.81 11.23
C CYS A 275 13.23 -8.57 11.00
N ASN A 276 12.58 -7.42 10.83
CA ASN A 276 13.22 -6.13 10.59
C ASN A 276 12.97 -5.20 11.78
N ALA A 277 13.95 -5.09 12.67
CA ALA A 277 13.87 -4.22 13.84
C ALA A 277 13.88 -2.73 13.44
N ALA A 278 14.54 -2.37 12.33
CA ALA A 278 14.57 -0.99 11.83
C ALA A 278 13.20 -0.49 11.34
N ALA A 279 12.30 -1.41 10.98
CA ALA A 279 10.94 -1.09 10.58
C ALA A 279 9.97 -0.97 11.77
N LEU A 280 10.42 -1.27 13.00
CA LEU A 280 9.61 -1.02 14.18
C LEU A 280 9.54 0.49 14.46
N PRO A 281 8.40 0.99 14.93
CA PRO A 281 8.32 2.36 15.43
C PRO A 281 9.35 2.52 16.56
N SER A 282 10.38 3.32 16.34
CA SER A 282 11.18 3.85 17.44
C SER A 282 10.23 4.72 18.26
N GLY A 283 10.00 4.37 19.53
CA GLY A 283 9.02 5.00 20.42
C GLY A 283 9.27 6.47 20.78
N GLY A 284 9.91 7.24 19.91
CA GLY A 284 9.88 8.70 19.97
C GLY A 284 8.47 9.16 19.67
N ALA A 285 7.95 10.07 20.49
CA ALA A 285 6.71 10.77 20.21
C ALA A 285 6.75 11.23 18.75
N SER A 286 5.78 10.79 17.93
CA SER A 286 5.60 11.33 16.59
C SER A 286 5.60 12.85 16.74
N GLU A 287 6.52 13.56 16.09
CA GLU A 287 6.60 15.03 16.13
C GLU A 287 5.30 15.70 15.62
N ASP A 288 4.32 14.92 15.16
CA ASP A 288 2.96 15.34 14.82
C ASP A 288 2.07 15.70 16.03
N ALA A 289 2.54 15.60 17.28
CA ALA A 289 1.69 15.81 18.47
C ALA A 289 1.42 17.29 18.85
N ALA A 290 1.78 18.29 18.03
CA ALA A 290 1.75 19.70 18.45
C ALA A 290 0.88 20.67 17.61
N ALA A 291 0.06 20.19 16.66
CA ALA A 291 -0.90 21.04 15.95
C ALA A 291 -2.30 20.44 16.04
N GLY A 292 -3.34 21.29 16.06
CA GLY A 292 -4.74 20.84 16.04
C GLY A 292 -5.04 19.94 14.83
N ALA A 293 -6.22 19.32 14.81
CA ALA A 293 -6.64 18.54 13.64
C ALA A 293 -6.60 19.42 12.37
N ASP A 294 -5.59 19.23 11.52
CA ASP A 294 -5.40 19.98 10.28
C ASP A 294 -6.43 19.60 9.20
N VAL A 295 -7.20 18.51 9.42
CA VAL A 295 -8.21 18.02 8.48
C VAL A 295 -9.62 18.21 9.01
N SER A 296 -10.46 18.90 8.23
CA SER A 296 -11.84 19.19 8.59
C SER A 296 -12.80 18.02 8.32
N ALA A 297 -13.91 17.95 9.06
CA ALA A 297 -14.98 16.99 8.80
C ALA A 297 -15.53 17.07 7.37
N ALA A 298 -15.54 18.26 6.77
CA ALA A 298 -15.99 18.46 5.39
C ALA A 298 -15.02 17.82 4.38
N ASP A 299 -13.71 17.96 4.60
CA ASP A 299 -12.69 17.36 3.75
C ASP A 299 -12.73 15.84 3.81
N VAL A 300 -12.84 15.27 5.03
CA VAL A 300 -12.94 13.81 5.20
C VAL A 300 -14.22 13.28 4.59
N ARG A 301 -15.36 13.97 4.76
CA ARG A 301 -16.64 13.62 4.11
C ARG A 301 -16.50 13.57 2.60
N ALA A 302 -15.98 14.64 2.00
CA ALA A 302 -15.81 14.74 0.55
C ALA A 302 -14.87 13.65 0.01
N ARG A 303 -13.78 13.38 0.72
CA ARG A 303 -12.84 12.31 0.39
C ARG A 303 -13.48 10.93 0.44
N ALA A 304 -14.18 10.60 1.52
CA ALA A 304 -14.84 9.31 1.68
C ALA A 304 -15.94 9.11 0.62
N ALA A 305 -16.78 10.13 0.40
CA ALA A 305 -17.80 10.12 -0.64
C ALA A 305 -17.22 9.82 -2.03
N ALA A 306 -16.09 10.48 -2.36
CA ALA A 306 -15.40 10.29 -3.63
C ALA A 306 -14.70 8.93 -3.76
N ALA A 307 -14.06 8.45 -2.69
CA ALA A 307 -13.35 7.18 -2.67
C ALA A 307 -14.30 5.97 -2.78
N PHE A 308 -15.46 6.06 -2.13
CA PHE A 308 -16.48 5.02 -2.09
C PHE A 308 -17.64 5.23 -3.09
N ASP A 309 -17.57 6.24 -3.97
CA ASP A 309 -18.61 6.50 -4.98
C ASP A 309 -20.03 6.54 -4.38
N VAL A 310 -20.20 7.40 -3.37
CA VAL A 310 -21.50 7.69 -2.75
C VAL A 310 -21.77 9.20 -2.68
N PRO A 311 -23.04 9.64 -2.63
CA PRO A 311 -23.38 11.04 -2.39
C PRO A 311 -22.83 11.55 -1.05
N GLY A 312 -22.27 12.76 -1.03
CA GLY A 312 -21.64 13.32 0.18
C GLY A 312 -22.60 13.58 1.34
N ASP A 313 -23.86 13.89 1.05
CA ASP A 313 -24.94 14.04 2.03
C ASP A 313 -25.34 12.71 2.69
N ALA A 314 -25.01 11.58 2.07
CA ALA A 314 -25.24 10.25 2.61
C ALA A 314 -24.06 9.71 3.45
N VAL A 315 -23.10 10.57 3.78
CA VAL A 315 -21.90 10.23 4.55
C VAL A 315 -21.93 10.90 5.93
N ALA A 316 -22.09 10.07 6.95
CA ALA A 316 -22.00 10.49 8.35
C ALA A 316 -20.53 10.55 8.77
N VAL A 317 -20.17 11.58 9.54
CA VAL A 317 -18.81 11.81 10.03
C VAL A 317 -18.87 12.02 11.53
N GLU A 318 -18.18 11.15 12.26
CA GLU A 318 -17.99 11.24 13.70
C GLU A 318 -16.61 11.84 14.00
N PRO A 319 -16.54 12.82 14.94
CA PRO A 319 -15.29 13.46 15.28
C PRO A 319 -14.32 12.50 15.99
N PRO A 320 -13.01 12.78 15.92
CA PRO A 320 -12.02 12.01 16.65
C PRO A 320 -12.34 11.98 18.15
N ALA A 321 -12.37 10.79 18.73
CA ALA A 321 -12.55 10.65 20.17
C ALA A 321 -11.41 11.37 20.89
N SER A 322 -11.74 12.19 21.89
CA SER A 322 -10.74 12.88 22.71
C SER A 322 -9.84 11.86 23.42
N PRO A 323 -8.52 12.09 23.53
CA PRO A 323 -7.58 11.16 24.18
C PRO A 323 -8.00 10.72 25.60
N ALA A 324 -8.81 11.54 26.30
CA ALA A 324 -9.34 11.22 27.62
C ALA A 324 -10.31 10.02 27.63
N ALA A 325 -11.00 9.74 26.52
CA ALA A 325 -12.00 8.66 26.41
C ALA A 325 -11.38 7.30 26.06
N LEU A 326 -10.13 7.25 25.59
CA LEU A 326 -9.46 6.04 25.11
C LEU A 326 -8.81 5.20 26.23
N LYS A 327 -8.76 5.70 27.48
CA LYS A 327 -8.15 4.99 28.62
C LYS A 327 -8.95 3.79 29.15
N THR A 328 -10.16 3.54 28.67
CA THR A 328 -11.06 2.50 29.21
C THR A 328 -11.22 1.24 28.35
N ARG A 329 -10.55 1.14 27.19
CA ARG A 329 -10.54 -0.08 26.36
C ARG A 329 -9.17 -0.36 25.75
N ALA A 330 -8.22 -0.80 26.57
CA ALA A 330 -6.94 -1.29 26.08
C ALA A 330 -6.90 -2.82 26.21
N ASN A 331 -7.02 -3.51 25.07
CA ASN A 331 -6.53 -4.87 24.82
C ASN A 331 -6.48 -5.10 23.30
N ALA A 332 -5.72 -4.26 22.60
CA ALA A 332 -5.20 -4.56 21.26
C ALA A 332 -3.89 -3.80 21.09
N ALA A 333 -2.85 -4.52 20.70
CA ALA A 333 -1.48 -4.02 20.57
C ALA A 333 -1.31 -3.18 19.30
N ASP A 334 -2.01 -2.05 19.21
CA ASP A 334 -1.78 -1.01 18.19
C ASP A 334 -1.30 0.26 18.87
N GLY A 335 0.03 0.34 19.01
CA GLY A 335 0.73 1.52 19.51
C GLY A 335 0.67 2.66 18.50
N SER A 336 -0.42 3.41 18.50
CA SER A 336 -0.54 4.78 17.96
C SER A 336 -1.97 5.26 18.24
N GLY A 337 -2.12 5.96 19.36
CA GLY A 337 -3.36 6.64 19.75
C GLY A 337 -3.63 7.87 18.88
N ASP A 338 -3.62 7.71 17.56
CA ASP A 338 -3.87 8.81 16.63
C ASP A 338 -5.36 9.15 16.68
N ALA A 339 -5.66 10.42 16.92
CA ALA A 339 -6.99 10.96 16.69
C ALA A 339 -7.42 10.63 15.24
N ALA A 340 -8.57 9.97 15.09
CA ALA A 340 -9.09 9.54 13.80
C ALA A 340 -10.57 9.89 13.64
N TRP A 341 -10.93 10.42 12.48
CA TRP A 341 -12.32 10.58 12.04
C TRP A 341 -12.90 9.21 11.69
N THR A 342 -14.12 8.93 12.15
CA THR A 342 -14.88 7.76 11.69
C THR A 342 -15.94 8.23 10.70
N VAL A 343 -16.05 7.54 9.59
CA VAL A 343 -16.95 7.89 8.50
C VAL A 343 -17.76 6.67 8.11
N THR A 344 -19.07 6.84 7.99
CA THR A 344 -19.99 5.74 7.67
C THR A 344 -20.99 6.14 6.59
N SER A 345 -21.40 5.17 5.80
CA SER A 345 -22.56 5.30 4.91
C SER A 345 -23.25 3.95 4.80
N THR A 346 -24.57 3.97 4.70
CA THR A 346 -25.39 2.78 4.40
C THR A 346 -25.69 2.65 2.90
N ARG A 347 -25.19 3.57 2.06
CA ARG A 347 -25.44 3.52 0.62
C ARG A 347 -24.65 2.41 -0.03
N SER A 348 -25.25 1.84 -1.07
CA SER A 348 -24.57 0.91 -1.96
C SER A 348 -23.30 1.55 -2.52
N THR A 349 -22.16 0.86 -2.45
CA THR A 349 -20.83 1.35 -2.85
C THR A 349 -20.05 0.28 -3.63
N PRO A 350 -19.22 0.60 -4.63
CA PRO A 350 -18.28 -0.36 -5.22
C PRO A 350 -17.11 -0.72 -4.28
N GLY A 351 -17.01 -0.07 -3.12
CA GLY A 351 -15.83 -0.14 -2.28
C GLY A 351 -14.66 0.64 -2.89
N LEU A 352 -13.42 0.31 -2.46
CA LEU A 352 -12.22 1.00 -2.94
C LEU A 352 -11.63 0.44 -4.23
N GLN A 353 -12.05 -0.77 -4.63
CA GLN A 353 -11.72 -1.33 -5.93
C GLN A 353 -12.84 -0.90 -6.88
N ARG A 354 -12.55 -0.02 -7.85
CA ARG A 354 -13.54 0.51 -8.82
C ARG A 354 -13.99 -0.60 -9.77
N ALA A 355 -14.88 -1.45 -9.29
CA ALA A 355 -15.46 -2.59 -10.00
C ALA A 355 -16.98 -2.41 -10.15
N ASP A 356 -17.59 -3.17 -11.06
CA ASP A 356 -19.04 -3.12 -11.28
C ASP A 356 -19.85 -3.67 -10.10
N ARG A 357 -19.23 -4.44 -9.21
CA ARG A 357 -19.89 -5.03 -8.04
C ARG A 357 -20.07 -3.97 -6.96
N ARG A 358 -21.28 -3.88 -6.42
CA ARG A 358 -21.59 -2.99 -5.30
C ARG A 358 -21.92 -3.78 -4.02
N PHE A 359 -21.74 -3.12 -2.88
CA PHE A 359 -21.85 -3.66 -1.52
C PHE A 359 -22.70 -2.74 -0.66
N GLU A 360 -23.30 -3.29 0.38
CA GLU A 360 -24.05 -2.53 1.37
C GLU A 360 -23.09 -1.77 2.29
N GLY A 361 -23.07 -0.44 2.13
CA GLY A 361 -22.41 0.49 3.03
C GLY A 361 -20.89 0.34 3.17
N PHE A 362 -20.33 1.26 3.96
CA PHE A 362 -18.93 1.21 4.37
C PHE A 362 -18.73 1.90 5.72
N THR A 363 -17.64 1.53 6.38
CA THR A 363 -17.05 2.29 7.49
C THR A 363 -15.58 2.55 7.17
N ALA A 364 -15.11 3.77 7.38
CA ALA A 364 -13.73 4.17 7.14
C ALA A 364 -13.21 5.04 8.28
N ARG A 365 -11.92 4.90 8.59
CA ARG A 365 -11.19 5.69 9.58
C ARG A 365 -10.11 6.48 8.89
N TYR A 366 -10.07 7.80 9.14
CA TYR A 366 -9.07 8.70 8.57
C TYR A 366 -8.29 9.40 9.67
N SER A 367 -6.98 9.58 9.50
CA SER A 367 -6.15 10.35 10.43
C SER A 367 -6.69 11.78 10.54
N ALA A 368 -6.85 12.28 11.76
CA ALA A 368 -7.28 13.66 12.00
C ALA A 368 -6.23 14.71 11.61
N TYR A 369 -4.96 14.29 11.51
CA TYR A 369 -3.82 15.16 11.20
C TYR A 369 -3.49 15.17 9.72
N THR A 370 -3.39 13.99 9.10
CA THR A 370 -2.94 13.87 7.70
C THR A 370 -4.08 13.60 6.72
N GLY A 371 -5.25 13.21 7.21
CA GLY A 371 -6.36 12.78 6.38
C GLY A 371 -6.12 11.44 5.68
N ALA A 372 -5.04 10.73 6.02
CA ALA A 372 -4.74 9.38 5.52
C ALA A 372 -5.81 8.38 5.90
N LEU A 373 -6.23 7.55 4.93
CA LEU A 373 -7.07 6.41 5.21
C LEU A 373 -6.27 5.41 6.06
N LEU A 374 -6.72 5.18 7.30
CA LEU A 374 -6.10 4.27 8.24
C LEU A 374 -6.67 2.86 8.10
N GLU A 375 -7.98 2.78 7.94
CA GLU A 375 -8.72 1.54 7.83
C GLU A 375 -10.03 1.81 7.09
N ALA A 376 -10.51 0.84 6.31
CA ALA A 376 -11.91 0.80 5.93
C ALA A 376 -12.41 -0.62 5.74
N CYS A 377 -13.72 -0.78 5.81
CA CYS A 377 -14.45 -1.98 5.47
C CYS A 377 -15.67 -1.60 4.64
N TRP A 378 -16.18 -2.53 3.85
CA TRP A 378 -17.45 -2.42 3.14
C TRP A 378 -18.09 -3.80 2.95
N GLY A 379 -19.42 -3.86 2.90
CA GLY A 379 -20.17 -5.11 2.93
C GLY A 379 -19.88 -5.94 4.20
N ASP A 380 -19.91 -7.27 4.07
CA ASP A 380 -19.83 -8.20 5.23
C ASP A 380 -18.46 -8.21 5.95
N LEU A 381 -17.48 -7.45 5.46
CA LEU A 381 -16.19 -7.29 6.11
C LEU A 381 -16.18 -6.16 7.15
N CYS A 382 -17.28 -5.42 7.30
CA CYS A 382 -17.44 -4.51 8.42
C CYS A 382 -17.76 -5.21 9.75
N ASP A 383 -18.36 -6.40 9.70
CA ASP A 383 -18.69 -7.18 10.90
C ASP A 383 -17.51 -8.06 11.37
N ALA A 384 -16.43 -8.14 10.59
CA ALA A 384 -15.24 -8.91 10.91
C ALA A 384 -14.28 -8.05 11.75
N SER A 385 -14.65 -7.76 13.00
CA SER A 385 -13.78 -7.05 13.97
C SER A 385 -12.83 -8.00 14.66
#